data_AF-A0A3Q4G763-F1
#
_entry.id   AF-A0A3Q4G763-F1
#
_cell.length_a   1.000
_cell.length_b   1.000
_cell.length_c   1.000
_cell.angle_alpha   90.00
_cell.angle_beta   90.00
_cell.angle_gamma   90.00
#
_symmetry.space_group_name_H-M   'P 1'
#
loop_
_entity.id
_entity.type
_entity.pdbx_description
1 polymer ?
#
loop_
_entity_poly.entity_id
_entity_poly.type
_entity_poly.pdbx_seq_one_letter_code
_entity_poly.pdbx_strand_id
1 'polypeptide(L)' 'IWKTSDDFKPLPQILREMPPAQLDELLESVMAILVHLKWGTVEGLIDHVMKDIPLKKAITDELKRSVKTLS' A
#
# COMPACT_ATOMS: atom_id res chain seq x y z
N ILE A 1 3.20 16.47 -16.32
CA ILE A 1 4.01 17.38 -15.49
C ILE A 1 3.94 16.83 -14.07
N TRP A 2 5.09 16.39 -13.53
CA TRP A 2 5.20 15.79 -12.21
C TRP A 2 4.91 16.85 -11.13
N LYS A 3 3.94 16.59 -10.24
CA LYS A 3 3.80 17.38 -9.02
C LYS A 3 4.85 16.90 -8.02
N THR A 4 5.68 17.85 -7.63
CA THR A 4 6.77 17.74 -6.68
C THR A 4 6.28 17.23 -5.34
N SER A 5 7.22 16.73 -4.54
CA SER A 5 7.05 16.08 -3.22
C SER A 5 6.16 16.81 -2.20
N ASP A 6 5.74 18.05 -2.46
CA ASP A 6 4.93 18.89 -1.59
C ASP A 6 3.41 18.75 -1.81
N ASP A 7 2.98 18.07 -2.87
CA ASP A 7 1.57 17.83 -3.22
C ASP A 7 1.10 16.39 -2.92
N PHE A 8 1.94 15.58 -2.28
CA PHE A 8 1.56 14.22 -1.90
C PHE A 8 0.52 14.30 -0.78
N LYS A 9 -0.76 14.15 -1.11
CA LYS A 9 -1.82 13.99 -0.11
C LYS A 9 -1.40 12.87 0.85
N PRO A 10 -1.51 13.06 2.17
CA PRO A 10 -1.16 12.03 3.12
C PRO A 10 -1.94 10.75 2.78
N LEU A 11 -1.33 9.57 2.92
CA LEU A 11 -1.96 8.28 2.62
C LEU A 11 -3.38 8.15 3.19
N PRO A 12 -3.67 8.56 4.44
CA PRO A 12 -5.04 8.57 4.98
C PRO A 12 -6.04 9.44 4.20
N GLN A 13 -5.58 10.46 3.49
CA GLN A 13 -6.40 11.31 2.65
C GLN A 13 -6.61 10.68 1.27
N ILE A 14 -5.57 10.06 0.68
CA ILE A 14 -5.68 9.33 -0.59
C ILE A 14 -6.68 8.17 -0.45
N LEU A 15 -6.56 7.36 0.61
CA LEU A 15 -7.45 6.22 0.84
C LEU A 15 -8.91 6.66 1.08
N ARG A 16 -9.12 7.85 1.64
CA ARG A 16 -10.45 8.40 1.90
C ARG A 16 -11.13 8.95 0.65
N GLU A 17 -10.33 9.49 -0.27
CA GLU A 17 -10.80 10.07 -1.53
C GLU A 17 -10.89 9.02 -2.66
N MET A 18 -10.40 7.80 -2.41
CA MET A 18 -10.42 6.68 -3.36
C MET A 18 -11.86 6.13 -3.52
N PRO A 19 -12.31 5.82 -4.75
CA PRO A 19 -13.57 5.12 -4.97
C PRO A 19 -13.58 3.77 -4.23
N PRO A 20 -14.71 3.35 -3.63
CA PRO A 20 -14.78 2.11 -2.83
C PRO A 20 -14.25 0.88 -3.56
N ALA A 21 -14.58 0.72 -4.85
CA ALA A 21 -14.12 -0.42 -5.65
C ALA A 21 -12.59 -0.48 -5.82
N GLN A 22 -11.91 0.67 -5.90
CA GLN A 22 -10.45 0.73 -6.02
C GLN A 22 -9.77 0.51 -4.65
N LEU A 23 -10.44 0.93 -3.57
CA LEU A 23 -9.97 0.65 -2.22
C LEU A 23 -10.05 -0.85 -1.92
N ASP A 24 -11.15 -1.50 -2.32
CA ASP A 24 -11.33 -2.95 -2.16
C ASP A 24 -10.26 -3.72 -2.96
N GLU A 25 -10.01 -3.36 -4.22
CA GLU A 25 -8.96 -3.99 -5.04
C GLU A 25 -7.55 -3.81 -4.45
N LEU A 26 -7.26 -2.62 -3.89
CA LEU A 26 -6.00 -2.35 -3.20
C LEU A 26 -5.87 -3.23 -1.94
N LEU A 27 -6.93 -3.33 -1.13
CA LEU A 27 -6.93 -4.14 0.07
C LEU A 27 -6.78 -5.63 -0.25
N GLU A 28 -7.47 -6.13 -1.27
CA GLU A 28 -7.34 -7.51 -1.75
C GLU A 28 -5.92 -7.81 -2.24
N SER A 29 -5.33 -6.90 -3.01
CA SER A 29 -3.96 -7.05 -3.54
C SER A 29 -2.93 -7.07 -2.42
N VAL A 30 -3.05 -6.17 -1.43
CA VAL A 30 -2.20 -6.16 -0.24
C VAL A 30 -2.39 -7.44 0.57
N MET A 31 -3.64 -7.87 0.80
CA MET A 31 -3.92 -9.11 1.54
C MET A 31 -3.35 -10.35 0.84
N ALA A 32 -3.39 -10.42 -0.50
CA ALA A 32 -2.78 -11.52 -1.26
C ALA A 32 -1.24 -11.57 -1.13
N ILE A 33 -0.59 -10.42 -0.87
CA ILE A 33 0.84 -10.38 -0.54
C ILE A 33 1.05 -10.89 0.90
N LEU A 34 0.23 -10.42 1.84
CA LEU A 34 0.40 -10.72 3.27
C LEU A 34 -0.03 -12.14 3.66
N VAL A 35 -0.92 -12.79 2.91
CA VAL A 35 -1.44 -14.15 3.21
C VAL A 35 -0.34 -15.21 3.17
N HIS A 36 0.74 -14.97 2.41
CA HIS A 36 1.88 -15.86 2.32
C HIS A 36 2.85 -15.73 3.51
N LEU A 37 2.61 -14.76 4.39
CA LEU A 37 3.45 -14.49 5.56
C LEU A 37 2.89 -15.23 6.77
N LYS A 38 3.76 -15.86 7.56
CA LYS A 38 3.39 -16.40 8.87
C LYS A 38 3.57 -15.30 9.91
N TRP A 39 2.49 -14.62 10.27
CA TRP A 39 2.50 -13.58 11.30
C TRP A 39 1.43 -13.87 12.36
N GLY A 40 1.82 -13.75 13.63
CA GLY A 40 0.94 -14.01 14.78
C GLY A 40 0.34 -12.75 15.39
N THR A 41 0.94 -11.59 15.16
CA THR A 41 0.45 -10.28 15.63
C THR A 41 0.68 -9.21 14.58
N VAL A 42 -0.06 -8.10 14.69
CA VAL A 42 0.06 -6.95 13.78
C VAL A 42 1.43 -6.29 13.91
N GLU A 43 1.99 -6.21 15.12
CA GLU A 43 3.34 -5.69 15.34
C GLU A 43 4.40 -6.57 14.65
N GLY A 44 4.25 -7.90 14.74
CA GLY A 44 5.14 -8.85 14.06
C GLY A 44 5.05 -8.75 12.54
N LEU A 45 3.87 -8.45 12.00
CA LEU A 45 3.68 -8.20 10.58
C LEU A 45 4.38 -6.93 10.11
N ILE A 46 4.19 -5.83 10.85
CA ILE A 46 4.83 -4.54 10.54
C ILE A 46 6.35 -4.70 10.55
N ASP A 47 6.89 -5.36 11.57
CA ASP A 47 8.33 -5.64 11.67
C ASP A 47 8.82 -6.50 10.52
N HIS A 48 8.06 -7.53 10.12
CA HIS A 48 8.42 -8.41 9.01
C HIS A 48 8.46 -7.67 7.67
N VAL A 49 7.41 -6.90 7.38
CA VAL A 49 7.33 -6.06 6.17
C VAL A 49 8.45 -5.02 6.13
N MET A 50 8.77 -4.40 7.27
CA MET A 50 9.79 -3.34 7.32
C MET A 50 11.21 -3.87 7.22
N LYS A 51 11.47 -5.11 7.67
CA LYS A 51 12.79 -5.77 7.63
C LYS A 51 13.05 -6.49 6.31
N ASP A 52 12.03 -6.92 5.59
CA ASP A 52 12.15 -7.60 4.30
C ASP A 52 12.11 -6.58 3.13
N ILE A 53 13.29 -6.32 2.55
CA ILE A 53 13.47 -5.34 1.47
C ILE A 53 12.64 -5.69 0.21
N PRO A 54 12.66 -6.94 -0.30
CA PRO A 54 11.75 -7.38 -1.36
C PRO A 54 10.26 -7.14 -1.07
N LEU A 55 9.80 -7.54 0.11
CA LEU A 55 8.40 -7.42 0.52
C LEU A 55 7.97 -5.96 0.67
N LYS A 56 8.79 -5.14 1.32
CA LYS A 56 8.61 -3.69 1.42
C LYS A 56 8.49 -3.05 0.04
N LYS A 57 9.32 -3.49 -0.91
CA LYS A 57 9.30 -3.00 -2.29
C LYS A 57 8.01 -3.40 -3.00
N ALA A 58 7.56 -4.65 -2.89
CA ALA A 58 6.31 -5.11 -3.50
C ALA A 58 5.10 -4.30 -3.03
N ILE A 59 4.99 -4.07 -1.71
CA ILE A 59 3.90 -3.27 -1.12
C ILE A 59 4.00 -1.81 -1.56
N THR A 60 5.21 -1.23 -1.61
CA THR A 60 5.39 0.15 -2.07
C THR A 60 5.04 0.31 -3.55
N ASP A 61 5.36 -0.67 -4.39
CA ASP A 61 5.08 -0.63 -5.83
C ASP A 61 3.57 -0.81 -6.11
N GLU A 62 2.87 -1.65 -5.34
CA GLU A 62 1.40 -1.78 -5.31
C GLU A 62 0.75 -0.42 -5.01
N LEU A 63 1.12 0.19 -3.89
CA LEU A 63 0.64 1.51 -3.48
C LEU A 63 0.86 2.57 -4.56
N LYS A 64 2.04 2.58 -5.20
CA LYS A 64 2.33 3.52 -6.29
C LYS A 64 1.46 3.29 -7.52
N ARG A 65 1.09 2.04 -7.82
CA ARG A 65 0.23 1.71 -8.96
C ARG A 65 -1.18 2.22 -8.73
N SER A 66 -1.77 1.96 -7.57
CA SER A 66 -3.15 2.36 -7.25
C SER A 66 -3.30 3.89 -7.12
N VAL A 67 -2.23 4.60 -6.76
CA VAL A 67 -2.19 6.07 -6.82
C VAL A 67 -2.13 6.58 -8.26
N LYS A 68 -1.43 5.88 -9.16
CA LYS A 68 -1.35 6.28 -10.58
C LYS A 68 -2.67 6.10 -11.33
N THR A 69 -3.50 5.13 -10.96
CA THR A 69 -4.81 4.89 -11.60
C THR A 69 -5.87 5.92 -11.23
N LEU A 70 -5.59 6.79 -10.25
CA LEU A 70 -6.46 7.89 -9.80
C LEU A 70 -6.13 9.26 -10.45
N SER A 71 -5.03 9.36 -11.20
CA SER A 71 -4.52 10.58 -11.87
C SER A 71 -4.84 10.59 -13.36
#